data_AF-A0ABD1FAW7-F1
#
_entry.id   AF-A0ABD1FAW7-F1
#
_cell.length_a   1.000
_cell.length_b   1.000
_cell.length_c   1.000
_cell.angle_alpha   90.00
_cell.angle_beta   90.00
_cell.angle_gamma   90.00
#
_symmetry.space_group_name_H-M   'P 1'
#
loop_
_entity.id
_entity.type
_entity.pdbx_description
1 polymer ?
#
loop_
_entity_poly.entity_id
_entity_poly.type
_entity_poly.pdbx_seq_one_letter_code
_entity_poly.pdbx_strand_id
1 'polypeptide(L)'
;PTGRYLDERVNFSRIDLKFRENGSVKDKSEIGRPLFQDRTQDDLVFSSVENPSNLVSVSRQHDIAKSSDSKIFKPFKHHPYKILFTHGLLDDDFDRRIDIYDTLLIECNQNSNFCS
;
A
#
# COMPACT_ATOMS: atom_id res chain seq x y z
N PRO A 1 -41.73 31.13 24.21
CA PRO A 1 -41.20 31.36 22.84
C PRO A 1 -39.71 31.77 22.77
N THR A 2 -38.95 31.75 23.87
CA THR A 2 -37.61 32.37 23.99
C THR A 2 -36.42 31.43 23.74
N GLY A 3 -36.62 30.11 23.68
CA GLY A 3 -35.51 29.14 23.59
C GLY A 3 -34.85 29.03 22.22
N ARG A 4 -35.62 29.15 21.12
CA ARG A 4 -35.11 28.93 19.74
C ARG A 4 -34.18 30.06 19.26
N TYR A 5 -34.49 31.30 19.61
CA TYR A 5 -33.69 32.47 19.20
C TYR A 5 -32.28 32.51 19.84
N LEU A 6 -32.11 31.95 21.03
CA LEU A 6 -30.81 31.89 21.71
C LEU A 6 -29.90 30.83 21.06
N ASP A 7 -30.48 29.69 20.66
CA ASP A 7 -29.77 28.60 19.97
C ASP A 7 -29.28 29.04 18.58
N GLU A 8 -30.11 29.74 17.81
CA GLU A 8 -29.74 30.28 16.49
C GLU A 8 -28.56 31.26 16.56
N ARG A 9 -28.52 32.15 17.57
CA ARG A 9 -27.40 33.08 17.75
C ARG A 9 -26.09 32.37 18.06
N VAL A 10 -26.11 31.37 18.93
CA VAL A 10 -24.93 30.56 19.27
C VAL A 10 -24.41 29.79 18.05
N ASN A 11 -25.31 29.27 17.22
CA ASN A 11 -24.95 28.56 16.00
C ASN A 11 -24.35 29.49 14.95
N PHE A 12 -24.91 30.69 14.76
CA PHE A 12 -24.33 31.70 13.86
C PHE A 12 -22.93 32.13 14.30
N SER A 13 -22.72 32.38 15.59
CA SER A 13 -21.39 32.74 16.11
C SER A 13 -20.37 31.64 15.87
N ARG A 14 -20.76 30.36 16.05
CA ARG A 14 -19.90 29.20 15.78
C ARG A 14 -19.57 29.05 14.30
N ILE A 15 -20.54 29.28 13.42
CA ILE A 15 -20.37 29.21 11.96
C ILE A 15 -19.43 30.32 11.47
N ASP A 16 -19.62 31.56 11.95
CA ASP A 16 -18.76 32.69 11.60
C ASP A 16 -17.31 32.46 12.07
N LEU A 17 -17.14 31.94 13.30
CA LEU A 17 -15.82 31.58 13.81
C LEU A 17 -15.14 30.49 12.97
N LYS A 18 -15.86 29.41 12.62
CA LYS A 18 -15.35 28.35 11.74
C LYS A 18 -14.90 28.91 10.38
N PHE A 19 -15.72 29.77 9.79
CA PHE A 19 -15.40 30.39 8.50
C PHE A 19 -14.17 31.30 8.58
N ARG A 20 -14.06 32.12 9.63
CA ARG A 20 -12.92 33.02 9.85
C ARG A 20 -11.61 32.26 10.09
N GLU A 21 -11.65 31.15 10.82
CA GLU A 21 -10.45 30.36 11.11
C GLU A 21 -10.02 29.47 9.95
N ASN A 22 -10.98 28.91 9.19
CA ASN A 22 -10.71 27.80 8.25
C ASN A 22 -10.93 28.19 6.79
N GLY A 23 -11.51 29.37 6.54
CA GLY A 23 -12.06 29.74 5.24
C GLY A 23 -13.28 28.89 4.84
N SER A 24 -13.83 28.08 5.75
CA SER A 24 -14.92 27.15 5.48
C SER A 24 -15.82 26.96 6.69
N VAL A 25 -17.13 26.80 6.43
CA VAL A 25 -18.12 26.44 7.47
C VAL A 25 -18.04 24.95 7.82
N LYS A 26 -17.30 24.14 7.04
CA LYS A 26 -17.08 22.72 7.33
C LYS A 26 -16.21 22.56 8.58
N ASP A 27 -16.49 21.50 9.33
CA ASP A 27 -15.65 21.09 10.44
C ASP A 27 -14.24 20.74 9.96
N LYS A 28 -13.23 21.03 10.79
CA LYS A 28 -11.87 20.56 10.53
C LYS A 28 -11.88 19.04 10.56
N SER A 29 -11.08 18.43 9.68
CA SER A 29 -10.73 17.03 9.86
C SER A 29 -10.02 16.88 11.19
N GLU A 30 -10.68 16.31 12.17
CA GLU A 30 -10.04 15.92 13.41
C GLU A 30 -9.10 14.75 13.10
N ILE A 31 -7.83 14.89 13.49
CA ILE A 31 -6.90 13.77 13.45
C ILE A 31 -7.37 12.82 14.55
N GLY A 32 -7.98 11.70 14.15
CA GLY A 32 -8.44 10.67 15.07
C GLY A 32 -7.29 10.03 15.84
N ARG A 33 -7.62 9.08 16.73
CA ARG A 33 -6.61 8.35 17.49
C ARG A 33 -5.63 7.65 16.53
N PRO A 34 -4.31 7.89 16.64
CA PRO A 34 -3.32 7.15 15.86
C PRO A 34 -3.44 5.66 16.19
N LEU A 35 -3.51 4.83 15.16
CA LEU A 35 -3.75 3.40 15.35
C LEU A 35 -2.56 2.69 16.01
N PHE A 36 -1.33 3.13 15.71
CA PHE A 36 -0.08 2.59 16.26
C PHE A 36 1.00 3.69 16.30
N GLN A 37 2.13 3.40 16.93
CA GLN A 37 3.33 4.24 16.90
C GLN A 37 3.95 4.17 15.50
N ASP A 38 4.28 5.31 14.88
CA ASP A 38 4.73 5.34 13.47
C ASP A 38 5.89 4.38 13.18
N ARG A 39 6.89 4.31 14.08
CA ARG A 39 8.04 3.40 13.95
C ARG A 39 7.66 1.92 13.81
N THR A 40 6.64 1.48 14.56
CA THR A 40 6.16 0.09 14.48
C THR A 40 5.42 -0.21 13.17
N GLN A 41 4.87 0.81 12.51
CA GLN A 41 4.23 0.63 11.20
C GLN A 41 5.27 0.53 10.09
N ASP A 42 6.30 1.38 10.13
CA ASP A 42 7.37 1.37 9.13
C ASP A 42 8.12 0.03 9.14
N ASP A 43 8.53 -0.45 10.32
CA ASP A 43 9.23 -1.73 10.48
C ASP A 43 8.39 -2.91 9.96
N LEU A 44 7.07 -2.88 10.20
CA LEU A 44 6.14 -3.89 9.69
C LEU A 44 6.04 -3.85 8.16
N VAL A 45 6.04 -2.66 7.56
CA VAL A 45 5.98 -2.50 6.12
C VAL A 45 7.27 -3.00 5.48
N PHE A 46 8.44 -2.66 6.03
CA PHE A 46 9.73 -3.15 5.52
C PHE A 46 9.84 -4.67 5.60
N SER A 47 9.49 -5.27 6.74
CA SER A 47 9.50 -6.74 6.89
C SER A 47 8.52 -7.44 5.94
N SER A 48 7.39 -6.80 5.61
CA SER A 48 6.45 -7.32 4.59
C SER A 48 7.02 -7.32 3.17
N VAL A 49 7.97 -6.43 2.85
CA VAL A 49 8.64 -6.39 1.54
C VAL A 49 9.66 -7.50 1.42
N GLU A 50 10.38 -7.80 2.51
CA GLU A 50 11.33 -8.93 2.55
C GLU A 50 10.61 -10.28 2.42
N ASN A 51 9.43 -10.41 3.05
CA ASN A 51 8.66 -11.65 3.07
C ASN A 51 7.18 -11.42 2.69
N PRO A 52 6.89 -11.14 1.40
CA PRO A 52 5.55 -10.73 0.94
C PRO A 52 4.51 -11.84 1.00
N SER A 53 4.93 -13.10 1.09
CA SER A 53 4.06 -14.27 1.07
C SER A 53 3.44 -14.61 2.42
N ASN A 54 3.88 -13.99 3.53
CA ASN A 54 3.36 -14.32 4.87
C ASN A 54 3.17 -13.10 5.78
N LEU A 55 2.21 -12.23 5.43
CA LEU A 55 1.81 -11.10 6.28
C LEU A 55 1.44 -11.52 7.72
N VAL A 56 0.85 -12.70 7.88
CA VAL A 56 0.40 -13.19 9.20
C VAL A 56 1.58 -13.47 10.12
N SER A 57 2.69 -14.03 9.60
CA SER A 57 3.90 -14.21 10.41
C SER A 57 4.56 -12.89 10.73
N VAL A 58 4.62 -11.98 9.75
CA VAL A 58 5.20 -10.65 9.91
C VAL A 58 4.46 -9.87 11.01
N SER A 59 3.14 -9.80 10.96
CA SER A 59 2.34 -9.14 12.00
C SER A 59 2.48 -9.77 13.39
N ARG A 60 2.61 -11.11 13.47
CA ARG A 60 2.86 -11.78 14.75
C ARG A 60 4.22 -11.43 15.34
N GLN A 61 5.25 -11.23 14.51
CA GLN A 61 6.59 -10.85 15.00
C GLN A 61 6.60 -9.45 15.63
N HIS A 62 5.67 -8.59 15.24
CA HIS A 62 5.54 -7.23 15.74
C HIS A 62 4.41 -7.06 16.77
N ASP A 63 3.86 -8.16 17.32
CA ASP A 63 2.73 -8.17 18.27
C ASP A 63 1.46 -7.47 17.76
N ILE A 64 1.25 -7.50 16.44
CA ILE A 64 0.10 -6.87 15.78
C ILE A 64 -1.00 -7.91 15.54
N ALA A 65 -2.21 -7.55 15.97
CA ALA A 65 -3.39 -8.36 15.70
C ALA A 65 -3.69 -8.38 14.19
N LYS A 66 -4.00 -9.57 13.65
CA LYS A 66 -4.34 -9.78 12.23
C LYS A 66 -5.45 -8.84 11.71
N SER A 67 -6.38 -8.44 12.57
CA SER A 67 -7.47 -7.51 12.22
C SER A 67 -6.97 -6.08 11.96
N SER A 68 -5.77 -5.74 12.42
CA SER A 68 -5.12 -4.44 12.25
C SER A 68 -4.27 -4.36 10.99
N ASP A 69 -3.80 -5.49 10.45
CA ASP A 69 -2.96 -5.57 9.24
C ASP A 69 -3.57 -4.77 8.09
N SER A 70 -4.85 -5.00 7.78
CA SER A 70 -5.53 -4.29 6.70
C SER A 70 -5.55 -2.78 6.91
N LYS A 71 -5.56 -2.29 8.14
CA LYS A 71 -5.57 -0.85 8.42
C LYS A 71 -4.18 -0.25 8.27
N ILE A 72 -3.14 -1.00 8.63
CA ILE A 72 -1.75 -0.59 8.52
C ILE A 72 -1.30 -0.62 7.07
N PHE A 73 -1.59 -1.68 6.32
CA PHE A 73 -1.09 -1.88 4.97
C PHE A 73 -1.88 -1.15 3.87
N LYS A 74 -3.12 -0.73 4.14
CA LYS A 74 -3.97 0.03 3.20
C LYS A 74 -3.36 1.36 2.73
N PRO A 75 -2.81 2.24 3.59
CA PRO A 75 -2.14 3.46 3.14
C PRO A 75 -0.91 3.19 2.26
N PHE A 76 -0.19 2.09 2.49
CA PHE A 76 1.00 1.71 1.71
C PHE A 76 0.67 0.99 0.40
N LYS A 77 -0.61 0.82 0.05
CA LYS A 77 -1.06 0.09 -1.15
C LYS A 77 -0.40 -1.29 -1.28
N HIS A 78 -0.20 -1.96 -0.16
CA HIS A 78 0.40 -3.29 -0.16
C HIS A 78 -0.57 -4.29 -0.81
N HIS A 79 -0.06 -5.05 -1.78
CA HIS A 79 -0.78 -6.12 -2.47
C HIS A 79 -0.05 -7.44 -2.21
N PRO A 80 -0.65 -8.38 -1.44
CA PRO A 80 -0.01 -9.65 -1.16
C PRO A 80 -0.06 -10.55 -2.40
N TYR A 81 0.94 -10.42 -3.26
CA TYR A 81 1.10 -11.31 -4.40
C TYR A 81 1.66 -12.65 -3.93
N LYS A 82 1.08 -13.74 -4.44
CA LYS A 82 1.66 -15.07 -4.27
C LYS A 82 2.85 -15.19 -5.23
N ILE A 83 4.05 -14.83 -4.76
CA ILE A 83 5.28 -15.09 -5.52
C ILE A 83 5.47 -16.60 -5.55
N LEU A 84 5.45 -17.16 -6.76
CA LEU A 84 5.74 -18.57 -7.01
C LEU A 84 7.06 -18.63 -7.77
N PHE A 85 8.11 -19.15 -7.13
CA PHE A 85 9.33 -19.51 -7.82
C PHE A 85 9.06 -20.79 -8.61
N THR A 86 8.92 -20.68 -9.92
CA THR A 86 8.64 -21.82 -10.81
C THR A 86 9.89 -22.64 -11.13
N HIS A 87 11.07 -22.01 -11.08
CA HIS A 87 12.36 -22.63 -11.39
C HIS A 87 13.44 -22.13 -10.43
N GLY A 88 14.27 -23.03 -9.90
CA GLY A 88 15.49 -22.68 -9.18
C GLY A 88 16.63 -22.50 -10.16
N LEU A 89 16.70 -21.34 -10.81
CA LEU A 89 17.75 -21.02 -11.78
C LEU A 89 19.10 -20.91 -11.08
N LEU A 90 20.14 -21.48 -11.68
CA LEU A 90 21.54 -21.26 -11.31
C LEU A 90 22.03 -19.94 -11.89
N ASP A 91 23.10 -19.39 -11.34
CA ASP A 91 23.64 -18.08 -11.76
C ASP A 91 23.99 -18.06 -13.27
N ASP A 92 24.53 -19.15 -13.80
CA ASP A 92 24.86 -19.28 -15.23
C ASP A 92 23.63 -19.47 -16.15
N ASP A 93 22.45 -19.80 -15.61
CA ASP A 93 21.28 -20.13 -16.43
C ASP A 93 20.75 -18.88 -17.17
N PHE A 94 21.01 -17.68 -16.64
CA PHE A 94 20.64 -16.44 -17.29
C PHE A 94 21.42 -16.23 -18.58
N ASP A 95 22.74 -16.40 -18.54
CA ASP A 95 23.61 -16.26 -19.70
C ASP A 95 23.29 -17.32 -20.75
N ARG A 96 23.14 -18.59 -20.33
CA ARG A 96 22.76 -19.68 -21.25
C ARG A 96 21.42 -19.43 -21.93
N ARG A 97 20.44 -18.83 -21.22
CA ARG A 97 19.14 -18.47 -21.83
C ARG A 97 19.30 -17.38 -22.87
N ILE A 98 20.10 -16.36 -22.59
CA ILE A 98 20.39 -15.28 -23.54
C ILE A 98 21.05 -15.85 -24.79
N ASP A 99 22.08 -16.69 -24.64
CA ASP A 99 22.78 -17.33 -25.75
C ASP A 99 21.83 -18.16 -26.62
N ILE A 100 20.91 -18.91 -25.99
CA ILE A 100 19.88 -19.66 -26.70
C ILE A 100 18.97 -18.72 -27.47
N TYR A 101 18.49 -17.61 -26.87
CA TYR A 101 17.61 -16.67 -27.54
C TYR A 101 18.30 -15.97 -28.72
N ASP A 102 19.56 -15.58 -28.58
CA ASP A 102 20.32 -14.96 -29.67
C ASP A 102 20.54 -15.94 -30.82
N THR A 103 20.86 -17.19 -30.51
CA THR A 103 20.99 -18.26 -31.50
C THR A 103 19.67 -18.48 -32.24
N LEU A 104 18.55 -18.58 -31.50
CA LEU A 104 17.22 -18.75 -32.09
C LEU A 104 16.82 -17.56 -32.97
N LEU A 105 17.15 -16.33 -32.54
CA LEU A 105 16.86 -15.13 -33.32
C LEU A 105 17.62 -15.11 -34.65
N ILE A 106 18.88 -15.55 -34.64
CA ILE A 106 19.71 -15.67 -35.84
C ILE A 106 19.11 -16.71 -36.79
N GLU A 107 18.77 -17.89 -36.28
CA GLU A 107 18.18 -18.98 -37.07
C GLU A 107 16.81 -18.59 -37.66
N CYS A 108 15.96 -17.93 -36.89
CA CYS A 108 14.69 -17.36 -37.37
C CYS A 108 14.89 -16.38 -38.53
N ASN A 109 15.94 -15.56 -38.49
CA ASN A 109 16.22 -14.57 -39.53
C ASN A 109 16.85 -15.19 -40.78
N GLN A 110 17.66 -16.24 -40.62
CA GLN A 110 18.40 -16.86 -41.72
C GLN A 110 17.61 -17.96 -42.44
N ASN A 111 16.64 -18.57 -41.77
CA ASN A 111 15.92 -19.73 -42.29
C ASN A 111 14.40 -19.46 -42.32
N SER A 112 13.85 -19.27 -43.54
CA SER A 112 12.45 -18.88 -43.73
C SER A 112 11.43 -19.90 -43.20
N ASN A 113 11.87 -21.15 -42.99
CA ASN A 113 11.02 -22.26 -42.55
C ASN A 113 11.26 -22.63 -41.08
N PHE A 114 11.99 -21.81 -40.32
CA PHE A 114 12.35 -22.14 -38.94
C PHE A 114 11.14 -22.15 -37.99
N CYS A 115 10.16 -21.29 -38.25
CA CYS A 115 8.94 -21.16 -37.44
C CYS A 115 7.69 -21.81 -38.08
N SER A 116 7.86 -22.54 -39.18
CA SER A 116 6.75 -23.18 -39.93
C SER A 116 6.60 -24.65 -39.59
#